data_AF-A0A645HS11-F1
#
_entry.id   AF-A0A645HS11-F1
#
_cell.length_a   1.000
_cell.length_b   1.000
_cell.length_c   1.000
_cell.angle_alpha   90.00
_cell.angle_beta   90.00
_cell.angle_gamma   90.00
#
_symmetry.space_group_name_H-M   'P 1'
#
loop_
_entity.id
_entity.type
_entity.pdbx_description
1 polymer ?
#
loop_
_entity_poly.entity_id
_entity_poly.type
_entity_poly.pdbx_seq_one_letter_code
_entity_poly.pdbx_strand_id
1 'polypeptide(L)'
;MVAFFQHVEPGATLVHDREKSHGKLVQELRLTDVAYSSKSLNGVADMDNPLNEINQRYRLLKQFLNSHPGFDRANLPDYLNLFAFINNPPNDPYKKIEIILNWVFENSISLSY
;
A
#
# COMPACT_ATOMS: atom_id res chain seq x y z
N MET A 1 10.53 2.64 12.21
CA MET A 1 11.60 1.71 11.79
C MET A 1 11.13 0.26 11.81
N VAL A 2 10.57 -0.26 12.91
CA VAL A 2 10.07 -1.66 13.01
C VAL A 2 9.06 -2.02 11.90
N ALA A 3 8.24 -1.07 11.47
CA ALA A 3 7.16 -1.30 10.51
C ALA A 3 7.59 -1.95 9.19
N PHE A 4 8.79 -1.69 8.65
CA PHE A 4 9.17 -2.25 7.34
C PHE A 4 9.95 -3.57 7.46
N PHE A 5 10.67 -3.79 8.56
CA PHE A 5 11.53 -4.97 8.73
C PHE A 5 10.78 -6.29 8.73
N GLN A 6 9.52 -6.29 9.16
CA GLN A 6 8.69 -7.50 9.20
C GLN A 6 7.92 -7.74 7.91
N HIS A 7 7.98 -6.81 6.97
CA HIS A 7 7.16 -6.85 5.73
C HIS A 7 8.02 -6.87 4.46
N VAL A 8 9.34 -6.82 4.58
CA VAL A 8 10.28 -6.88 3.46
C VAL A 8 11.19 -8.08 3.66
N GLU A 9 11.25 -8.93 2.63
CA GLU A 9 12.12 -10.11 2.63
C GLU A 9 13.60 -9.69 2.56
N PRO A 10 14.49 -10.25 3.41
CA PRO A 10 15.93 -10.01 3.29
C PRO A 10 16.46 -10.42 1.91
N GLY A 11 17.36 -9.61 1.34
CA GLY A 11 17.91 -9.84 0.01
C GLY A 11 17.02 -9.44 -1.16
N ALA A 12 15.79 -8.97 -0.90
CA ALA A 12 14.89 -8.50 -1.95
C ALA A 12 15.40 -7.23 -2.66
N THR A 13 14.78 -6.90 -3.79
CA THR A 13 15.07 -5.68 -4.55
C THR A 13 14.16 -4.53 -4.11
N LEU A 14 14.76 -3.42 -3.69
CA LEU A 14 14.06 -2.16 -3.42
C LEU A 14 14.16 -1.26 -4.65
N VAL A 15 13.01 -0.92 -5.25
CA VAL A 15 12.91 0.04 -6.36
C VAL A 15 12.27 1.33 -5.86
N HIS A 16 12.94 2.47 -5.98
CA HIS A 16 12.46 3.73 -5.40
C HIS A 16 12.94 5.00 -6.14
N ASP A 17 12.45 6.16 -5.72
CA ASP A 17 12.64 7.49 -6.35
C ASP A 17 13.86 8.29 -5.81
N ARG A 18 14.92 7.58 -5.39
CA ARG A 18 16.10 8.16 -4.68
C ARG A 18 15.80 8.72 -3.28
N GLU A 19 14.67 8.36 -2.68
CA GLU A 19 14.42 8.59 -1.26
C GLU A 19 15.59 8.12 -0.38
N LYS A 20 16.12 9.03 0.46
CA LYS A 20 17.35 8.81 1.24
C LYS A 20 17.11 8.05 2.55
N SER A 21 15.88 8.04 3.03
CA SER A 21 15.51 7.40 4.31
C SER A 21 15.59 5.88 4.29
N HIS A 22 15.70 5.24 3.12
CA HIS A 22 15.79 3.79 2.99
C HIS A 22 17.16 3.19 3.35
N GLY A 23 18.22 3.99 3.51
CA GLY A 23 19.58 3.47 3.66
C GLY A 23 19.75 2.45 4.80
N LYS A 24 19.11 2.69 5.95
CA LYS A 24 19.13 1.74 7.07
C LYS A 24 18.41 0.42 6.75
N LEU A 25 17.29 0.49 6.04
CA LEU A 25 16.52 -0.68 5.63
C LEU A 25 17.31 -1.54 4.63
N VAL A 26 17.93 -0.89 3.64
CA VAL A 26 18.79 -1.55 2.64
C VAL A 26 19.96 -2.27 3.31
N GLN A 27 20.63 -1.61 4.26
CA GLN A 27 21.77 -2.18 4.97
C GLN A 27 21.39 -3.39 5.83
N GLU A 28 20.36 -3.25 6.67
CA GLU A 28 20.01 -4.29 7.65
C GLU A 28 19.36 -5.51 6.98
N LEU A 29 18.58 -5.33 5.90
CA LEU A 29 17.98 -6.43 5.15
C LEU A 29 18.81 -6.90 3.96
N ARG A 30 19.99 -6.30 3.71
CA ARG A 30 20.87 -6.60 2.56
C ARG A 30 20.14 -6.52 1.21
N LEU A 31 19.33 -5.49 1.04
CA LEU A 31 18.50 -5.32 -0.17
C LEU A 31 19.37 -4.93 -1.37
N THR A 32 18.89 -5.29 -2.57
CA THR A 32 19.40 -4.71 -3.81
C THR A 32 18.74 -3.34 -4.02
N ASP A 33 19.54 -2.27 -4.07
CA ASP A 33 19.05 -0.89 -4.15
C ASP A 33 19.00 -0.38 -5.60
N VAL A 34 17.79 -0.11 -6.11
CA VAL A 34 17.56 0.38 -7.48
C VAL A 34 16.82 1.71 -7.42
N ALA A 35 17.55 2.80 -7.66
CA ALA A 35 17.04 4.15 -7.49
C ALA A 35 16.91 4.92 -8.82
N TYR A 36 15.73 5.45 -9.10
CA TYR A 36 15.44 6.27 -10.28
C TYR A 36 15.23 7.73 -9.90
N SER A 37 15.77 8.65 -10.69
CA SER A 37 15.48 10.08 -10.53
C SER A 37 14.32 10.53 -11.41
N SER A 38 13.66 11.62 -11.01
CA SER A 38 12.68 12.28 -11.88
C SER A 38 13.29 12.68 -13.23
N LYS A 39 14.58 13.08 -13.25
CA LYS A 39 15.29 13.41 -14.50
C LYS A 39 15.45 12.21 -15.43
N SER A 40 15.75 11.03 -14.88
CA SER A 40 15.91 9.79 -15.67
C SER A 40 14.58 9.20 -16.13
N LEU A 41 13.48 9.52 -15.45
CA LEU A 41 12.14 9.08 -15.82
C LEU A 41 11.40 10.12 -16.67
N ASN A 42 11.99 11.29 -16.91
CA ASN A 42 11.35 12.34 -17.69
C ASN A 42 11.22 11.91 -19.16
N GLY A 43 10.00 11.94 -19.69
CA GLY A 43 9.71 11.51 -21.06
C GLY A 43 9.66 10.00 -21.27
N VAL A 44 9.85 9.19 -20.21
CA VAL A 44 9.62 7.75 -20.25
C VAL A 44 8.12 7.49 -20.24
N ALA A 45 7.65 6.60 -21.12
CA ALA A 45 6.24 6.22 -21.16
C ALA A 45 5.84 5.50 -19.86
N ASP A 46 4.59 5.65 -19.43
CA ASP A 46 4.11 5.06 -18.17
C ASP A 46 4.29 3.52 -18.15
N MET A 47 4.13 2.85 -19.28
CA MET A 47 4.32 1.39 -19.40
C MET A 47 5.77 0.95 -19.15
N ASP A 48 6.73 1.83 -19.44
CA ASP A 48 8.16 1.57 -19.29
C ASP A 48 8.73 2.17 -17.99
N ASN A 49 7.91 2.91 -17.24
CA ASN A 49 8.33 3.53 -16.00
C ASN A 49 8.34 2.48 -14.88
N PRO A 50 9.51 2.14 -14.30
CA PRO A 50 9.62 1.13 -13.25
C PRO A 50 8.91 1.52 -11.95
N LEU A 51 8.59 2.81 -11.76
CA LEU A 51 7.80 3.30 -10.62
C LEU A 51 6.31 3.39 -10.92
N ASN A 52 5.85 3.02 -12.12
CA ASN A 52 4.44 3.19 -12.50
C ASN A 52 3.51 2.41 -11.57
N GLU A 53 3.86 1.18 -11.19
CA GLU A 53 3.02 0.38 -10.30
C GLU A 53 2.74 1.10 -8.97
N ILE A 54 3.78 1.61 -8.29
CA ILE A 54 3.60 2.33 -7.03
C ILE A 54 2.92 3.69 -7.24
N ASN A 55 3.18 4.36 -8.36
CA ASN A 55 2.51 5.61 -8.71
C ASN A 55 1.01 5.41 -8.94
N GLN A 56 0.60 4.31 -9.59
CA GLN A 56 -0.82 3.97 -9.75
C GLN A 56 -1.47 3.64 -8.41
N ARG A 57 -0.79 2.90 -7.52
CA ARG A 57 -1.28 2.64 -6.16
C ARG A 57 -1.48 3.94 -5.38
N TYR A 58 -0.52 4.87 -5.44
CA TYR A 58 -0.64 6.19 -4.82
C TYR A 58 -1.80 7.00 -5.41
N ARG A 59 -1.97 6.99 -6.73
CA ARG A 59 -3.09 7.65 -7.41
C ARG A 59 -4.43 7.11 -6.94
N LEU A 60 -4.58 5.79 -6.85
CA LEU A 60 -5.79 5.13 -6.37
C LEU A 60 -6.07 5.46 -4.90
N LEU A 61 -5.05 5.47 -4.04
CA LEU A 61 -5.21 5.86 -2.64
C LEU A 61 -5.70 7.31 -2.50
N LYS A 62 -5.13 8.23 -3.29
CA LYS A 62 -5.57 9.62 -3.29
C LYS A 62 -7.01 9.76 -3.76
N GLN A 63 -7.41 9.04 -4.81
CA GLN A 63 -8.79 9.03 -5.28
C GLN A 63 -9.74 8.49 -4.21
N PHE A 64 -9.38 7.36 -3.58
CA PHE A 64 -10.14 6.75 -2.50
C PHE A 64 -10.36 7.74 -1.34
N LEU A 65 -9.31 8.39 -0.84
CA LEU A 65 -9.45 9.35 0.26
C LEU A 65 -10.28 10.59 -0.14
N ASN A 66 -10.09 11.11 -1.36
CA ASN A 66 -10.84 12.26 -1.86
C ASN A 66 -12.33 11.97 -2.07
N SER A 67 -12.70 10.71 -2.33
CA SER A 67 -14.10 10.29 -2.43
C SER A 67 -14.83 10.25 -1.08
N HIS A 68 -14.12 10.42 0.04
CA HIS A 68 -14.68 10.39 1.39
C HIS A 68 -14.39 11.68 2.17
N PRO A 69 -14.75 12.89 1.67
CA PRO A 69 -14.28 14.17 2.21
C PRO A 69 -14.65 14.46 3.68
N GLY A 70 -15.63 13.75 4.24
CA GLY A 70 -16.05 13.85 5.64
C GLY A 70 -15.40 12.81 6.57
N PHE A 71 -14.37 12.09 6.12
CA PHE A 71 -13.77 11.04 6.93
C PHE A 71 -13.05 11.61 8.15
N ASP A 72 -13.25 10.95 9.30
CA ASP A 72 -12.53 11.31 10.52
C ASP A 72 -11.06 10.91 10.38
N ARG A 73 -10.15 11.88 10.53
CA ARG A 73 -8.70 11.64 10.50
C ARG A 73 -8.25 10.71 11.61
N ALA A 74 -8.96 10.65 12.74
CA ALA A 74 -8.69 9.68 13.79
C ALA A 74 -8.84 8.24 13.30
N ASN A 75 -9.73 8.01 12.32
CA ASN A 75 -9.99 6.71 11.71
C ASN A 75 -9.15 6.45 10.44
N LEU A 76 -8.18 7.31 10.10
CA LEU A 76 -7.31 7.13 8.94
C LEU A 76 -6.71 5.71 8.84
N PRO A 77 -6.22 5.08 9.93
CA PRO A 77 -5.74 3.70 9.88
C PRO A 77 -6.77 2.72 9.33
N ASP A 78 -8.05 2.85 9.70
CA ASP A 78 -9.13 1.97 9.24
C ASP A 78 -9.44 2.17 7.76
N TYR A 79 -9.40 3.42 7.29
CA TYR A 79 -9.51 3.71 5.85
C TYR A 79 -8.35 3.10 5.06
N LEU A 80 -7.13 3.15 5.60
CA LEU A 80 -5.97 2.51 4.97
C LEU A 80 -6.08 0.98 4.98
N ASN A 81 -6.61 0.39 6.06
CA ASN A 81 -6.89 -1.05 6.13
C ASN A 81 -7.96 -1.46 5.11
N LEU A 82 -9.04 -0.68 4.97
CA LEU A 82 -10.07 -0.93 3.96
C LEU A 82 -9.49 -0.80 2.54
N PHE A 83 -8.72 0.25 2.28
CA PHE A 83 -8.04 0.41 1.00
C PHE A 83 -7.11 -0.77 0.69
N ALA A 84 -6.31 -1.21 1.67
CA ALA A 84 -5.44 -2.37 1.53
C ALA A 84 -6.24 -3.66 1.29
N PHE A 85 -7.34 -3.87 2.00
CA PHE A 85 -8.21 -5.02 1.80
C PHE A 85 -8.82 -5.05 0.39
N ILE A 86 -9.23 -3.89 -0.14
CA ILE A 86 -9.77 -3.79 -1.50
C ILE A 86 -8.71 -4.11 -2.55
N ASN A 87 -7.50 -3.55 -2.42
CA ASN A 87 -6.47 -3.61 -3.46
C ASN A 87 -5.56 -4.85 -3.40
N ASN A 88 -5.56 -5.58 -2.28
CA ASN A 88 -4.77 -6.80 -2.14
C ASN A 88 -5.60 -8.06 -2.41
N PRO A 89 -4.96 -9.21 -2.68
CA PRO A 89 -5.65 -10.49 -2.78
C PRO A 89 -6.55 -10.78 -1.55
N PRO A 90 -7.68 -11.50 -1.73
CA PRO A 90 -8.12 -12.12 -2.97
C PRO A 90 -8.66 -11.10 -3.99
N ASN A 91 -8.40 -11.34 -5.28
CA ASN A 91 -8.94 -10.50 -6.37
C ASN A 91 -10.39 -10.84 -6.71
N ASP A 92 -10.86 -12.00 -6.27
CA ASP A 92 -12.26 -12.43 -6.42
C ASP A 92 -13.16 -11.65 -5.44
N PRO A 93 -14.13 -10.87 -5.94
CA PRO A 93 -15.04 -10.11 -5.10
C PRO A 93 -15.88 -10.99 -4.18
N TYR A 94 -16.25 -12.21 -4.60
CA TYR A 94 -17.07 -13.11 -3.77
C TYR A 94 -16.29 -13.60 -2.55
N LYS A 95 -14.99 -13.89 -2.69
CA LYS A 95 -14.13 -14.24 -1.57
C LYS A 95 -13.96 -13.07 -0.59
N LYS A 96 -13.87 -11.83 -1.09
CA LYS A 96 -13.84 -10.66 -0.22
C LYS A 96 -15.15 -10.52 0.58
N ILE A 97 -16.30 -10.75 -0.06
CA ILE A 97 -17.62 -10.72 0.59
C ILE A 97 -17.69 -11.80 1.67
N GLU A 98 -17.26 -13.02 1.37
CA GLU A 98 -17.20 -14.12 2.34
C GLU A 98 -16.36 -13.76 3.56
N ILE A 99 -15.17 -13.19 3.37
CA ILE A 99 -14.31 -12.73 4.47
C ILE A 99 -15.03 -11.71 5.36
N ILE A 100 -15.68 -10.71 4.75
CA ILE A 100 -16.43 -9.68 5.50
C ILE A 100 -17.57 -10.31 6.29
N LEU A 101 -18.37 -11.18 5.65
CA LEU A 101 -19.50 -11.83 6.30
C LEU A 101 -19.03 -12.68 7.49
N ASN A 102 -17.99 -13.48 7.30
CA ASN A 102 -17.43 -14.30 8.38
C ASN A 102 -16.93 -13.42 9.53
N TRP A 103 -16.22 -12.32 9.24
CA TRP A 103 -15.79 -11.38 10.28
C TRP A 103 -16.95 -10.77 11.07
N VAL A 104 -18.05 -10.40 10.40
CA VAL A 104 -19.24 -9.85 11.06
C VAL A 104 -19.90 -10.89 11.97
N PHE A 105 -19.98 -12.15 11.54
CA PHE A 105 -20.54 -13.22 12.37
C PHE A 105 -19.65 -13.58 13.55
N GLU A 106 -18.33 -13.59 13.37
CA GLU A 106 -17.35 -13.92 14.42
C GLU A 106 -17.17 -12.77 15.43
N ASN A 107 -17.27 -11.52 14.98
CA ASN A 107 -17.09 -10.32 15.79
C ASN A 107 -18.40 -9.53 15.88
N SER A 108 -19.48 -10.21 16.26
CA SER A 108 -20.79 -9.57 16.33
C SER A 108 -20.79 -8.48 17.40
N ILE A 109 -20.70 -7.23 16.95
CA ILE A 109 -20.97 -6.05 17.77
C ILE A 109 -22.48 -5.86 17.73
N SER A 110 -23.13 -5.95 18.89
CA SER A 110 -24.53 -5.53 18.99
C SER A 110 -24.57 -4.02 18.81
N LEU A 111 -25.02 -3.57 17.63
CA LEU A 111 -25.35 -2.16 17.43
C LEU A 111 -26.63 -1.89 18.23
N SER A 112 -26.50 -1.22 19.36
CA SER A 112 -27.63 -0.68 20.10
C SER A 112 -28.28 0.40 19.24
N TYR A 113 -29.41 0.06 18.62
CA TYR A 113 -30.34 1.00 18.00
C TYR A 113 -31.18 1.72 19.07
#